data_AF-A0AAE0KUA8-F1
#
_entry.id   AF-A0AAE0KUA8-F1
#
_cell.length_a   1.000
_cell.length_b   1.000
_cell.length_c   1.000
_cell.angle_alpha   90.00
_cell.angle_beta   90.00
_cell.angle_gamma   90.00
#
_symmetry.space_group_name_H-M   'P 1'
#
loop_
_entity.id
_entity.type
_entity.pdbx_description
1 polymer ?
#
loop_
_entity_poly.entity_id
_entity_poly.type
_entity_poly.pdbx_seq_one_letter_code
_entity_poly.pdbx_strand_id
1 'polypeptide(L)'
;MTASEIDTKGYQSLLSLKDNTAGDSFDLYYGLFMYNPNSIEELERLEEAFSSVKQLLFNRLHGVVRKELFKDTAPTPQNAEPPSLLPAPMLPDVIDVQSDTPKGT
;
A
#
# COMPACT_ATOMS: atom_id res chain seq x y z
N MET A 1 34.33 -10.52 3.03
CA MET A 1 33.45 -9.38 2.71
C MET A 1 34.00 -8.18 3.45
N THR A 2 34.22 -7.06 2.77
CA THR A 2 34.79 -5.85 3.38
C THR A 2 33.68 -5.02 3.99
N ALA A 3 33.80 -4.72 5.29
CA ALA A 3 32.93 -3.75 5.97
C ALA A 3 32.95 -2.41 5.21
N SER A 4 31.78 -1.78 5.08
CA SER A 4 31.66 -0.47 4.43
C SER A 4 31.80 0.65 5.46
N GLU A 5 32.17 1.84 4.99
CA GLU A 5 32.33 3.04 5.83
C GLU A 5 30.99 3.50 6.47
N ILE A 6 29.86 2.98 5.98
CA ILE A 6 28.51 3.25 6.48
C ILE A 6 28.00 2.16 7.45
N ASP A 7 28.82 1.18 7.80
CA ASP A 7 28.38 0.07 8.63
C ASP A 7 28.02 0.54 10.04
N THR A 8 26.79 0.26 10.45
CA THR A 8 26.33 0.56 11.79
C THR A 8 26.68 -0.57 12.76
N LYS A 9 26.68 -0.30 14.07
CA LYS A 9 26.80 -1.35 15.08
C LYS A 9 25.76 -2.47 14.91
N GLY A 10 24.53 -2.10 14.54
CA GLY A 10 23.46 -3.06 14.27
C GLY A 10 23.77 -3.96 13.07
N TYR A 11 24.32 -3.39 11.99
CA TYR A 11 24.73 -4.17 10.83
C TYR A 11 25.87 -5.14 11.16
N GLN A 12 26.86 -4.73 11.96
CA GLN A 12 27.93 -5.63 12.41
C GLN A 12 27.39 -6.79 13.26
N SER A 13 26.38 -6.57 14.11
CA SER A 13 25.71 -7.65 14.83
C SER A 13 25.02 -8.64 13.88
N LEU A 14 24.41 -8.16 12.78
CA LEU A 14 23.80 -9.03 11.77
C LEU A 14 24.83 -9.86 11.02
N LEU A 15 26.00 -9.28 10.70
CA LEU A 15 27.10 -10.03 10.08
C LEU A 15 27.60 -11.15 11.00
N SER A 16 27.82 -10.84 12.28
CA SER A 16 28.21 -11.85 13.28
C SER A 16 27.15 -12.96 13.40
N LEU A 17 25.86 -12.61 13.44
CA LEU A 17 24.78 -13.60 13.48
C LEU A 17 24.82 -14.50 12.24
N LYS A 18 24.95 -13.92 11.05
CA LYS A 18 25.02 -14.67 9.78
C LYS A 18 26.20 -15.63 9.76
N ASP A 19 27.39 -15.20 10.17
CA ASP A 19 28.57 -16.06 10.11
C ASP A 19 28.51 -17.21 11.14
N ASN A 20 27.87 -16.98 12.29
CA ASN A 20 27.64 -18.03 13.28
C ASN A 20 26.54 -19.02 12.86
N THR A 21 25.48 -18.54 12.21
CA THR A 21 24.35 -19.40 11.79
C THR A 21 24.63 -20.16 10.49
N ALA A 22 25.37 -19.58 9.54
CA ALA A 22 25.72 -20.25 8.30
C ALA A 22 26.64 -21.47 8.47
N GLY A 23 27.30 -21.61 9.63
CA GLY A 23 28.13 -22.76 9.98
C GLY A 23 27.36 -23.98 10.49
N ASP A 24 26.09 -23.81 10.85
CA ASP A 24 25.25 -24.90 11.37
C ASP A 24 24.75 -25.82 10.24
N SER A 25 24.49 -27.08 10.58
CA SER A 25 23.99 -28.06 9.62
C SER A 25 22.52 -27.81 9.27
N PHE A 26 22.14 -28.20 8.06
CA PHE A 26 20.73 -28.17 7.66
C PHE A 26 19.84 -29.02 8.59
N ASP A 27 20.31 -30.21 8.99
CA ASP A 27 19.56 -31.11 9.86
C ASP A 27 19.22 -30.48 11.22
N LEU A 28 20.09 -29.61 11.75
CA LEU A 28 19.80 -28.84 12.96
C LEU A 28 18.61 -27.90 12.73
N TYR A 29 18.64 -27.10 11.66
CA TYR A 29 17.54 -26.20 11.32
C TYR A 29 16.24 -26.93 11.03
N TYR A 30 16.32 -28.06 10.32
CA TYR A 30 15.18 -28.91 10.05
C TYR A 30 14.60 -29.48 11.34
N GLY A 31 15.44 -29.94 12.26
CA GLY A 31 15.02 -30.37 13.60
C GLY A 31 14.32 -29.25 14.37
N LEU A 32 14.88 -28.04 14.40
CA LEU A 32 14.25 -26.89 15.07
C LEU A 32 12.86 -26.60 14.49
N PHE A 33 12.72 -26.64 13.16
CA PHE A 33 11.44 -26.44 12.50
C PHE A 33 10.43 -27.56 12.81
N MET A 34 10.86 -28.82 12.74
CA MET A 34 9.98 -29.97 12.95
C MET A 34 9.50 -30.15 14.39
N TYR A 35 10.33 -29.75 15.36
CA TYR A 35 10.06 -30.01 16.78
C TYR A 35 9.61 -28.78 17.58
N ASN A 36 9.62 -27.58 17.00
CA ASN A 36 9.02 -26.39 17.61
C ASN A 36 7.61 -26.17 17.02
N PRO A 37 6.53 -26.30 17.82
CA PRO A 37 5.17 -26.18 17.32
C PRO A 37 4.83 -24.79 16.76
N ASN A 38 5.61 -23.76 17.11
CA ASN A 38 5.39 -22.38 16.66
C ASN A 38 6.18 -22.06 15.37
N SER A 39 7.00 -22.97 14.87
CA SER A 39 7.96 -22.64 13.79
C SER A 39 7.30 -22.21 12.49
N ILE A 40 6.12 -22.72 12.17
CA ILE A 40 5.37 -22.32 10.97
C ILE A 40 4.88 -20.87 11.13
N GLU A 41 4.17 -20.57 12.22
CA GLU A 41 3.63 -19.24 12.49
C GLU A 41 4.74 -18.17 12.53
N GLU A 42 5.85 -18.46 13.21
CA GLU A 42 6.96 -17.50 13.29
C GLU A 42 7.63 -17.27 11.93
N LEU A 43 7.70 -18.29 11.07
CA LEU A 43 8.25 -18.13 9.72
C LEU A 43 7.33 -17.28 8.84
N GLU A 44 6.02 -17.50 8.92
CA GLU A 44 5.01 -16.69 8.21
C GLU A 44 5.04 -15.22 8.66
N ARG A 45 5.05 -14.98 9.98
CA ARG A 45 5.14 -13.63 10.55
C ARG A 45 6.41 -12.90 10.10
N LEU A 46 7.53 -13.63 10.01
CA LEU A 46 8.79 -13.07 9.52
C LEU A 46 8.68 -12.70 8.04
N GLU A 47 8.12 -13.57 7.21
CA GLU A 47 7.91 -13.32 5.77
C GLU A 47 7.01 -12.10 5.52
N GLU A 48 5.91 -11.98 6.26
CA GLU A 48 4.98 -10.84 6.18
C GLU A 48 5.66 -9.52 6.57
N ALA A 49 6.46 -9.53 7.64
CA ALA A 49 7.19 -8.36 8.09
C ALA A 49 8.20 -7.88 7.03
N PHE A 50 8.98 -8.80 6.46
CA PHE A 50 9.92 -8.45 5.38
C PHE A 50 9.20 -7.95 4.12
N SER A 51 8.08 -8.57 3.76
CA SER A 51 7.27 -8.16 2.61
C SER A 51 6.72 -6.74 2.80
N SER A 52 6.25 -6.41 4.00
CA SER A 52 5.75 -5.08 4.34
C SER A 52 6.83 -4.01 4.22
N VAL A 53 8.02 -4.26 4.77
CA VAL A 53 9.17 -3.35 4.66
C VAL A 53 9.57 -3.16 3.20
N LYS A 54 9.64 -4.26 2.42
CA LYS A 54 9.95 -4.21 0.99
C LYS A 54 8.96 -3.34 0.22
N GLN A 55 7.66 -3.51 0.46
CA GLN A 55 6.62 -2.69 -0.18
C GLN A 55 6.78 -1.20 0.14
N LEU A 56 7.03 -0.84 1.40
CA LEU A 56 7.26 0.56 1.80
C LEU A 56 8.45 1.18 1.08
N LEU A 57 9.55 0.45 0.94
CA LEU A 57 10.74 0.90 0.22
C LEU A 57 10.43 1.16 -1.26
N PHE A 58 9.75 0.23 -1.95
CA PHE A 58 9.39 0.41 -3.35
C PHE A 58 8.36 1.51 -3.57
N ASN A 59 7.38 1.65 -2.69
CA ASN A 59 6.40 2.73 -2.76
C ASN A 59 7.07 4.10 -2.67
N ARG A 60 8.05 4.26 -1.77
CA ARG A 60 8.84 5.48 -1.68
C ARG A 60 9.69 5.71 -2.93
N LEU A 61 10.34 4.67 -3.44
CA LEU A 61 11.12 4.76 -4.67
C LEU A 61 10.25 5.17 -5.88
N HIS A 62 9.10 4.53 -6.08
CA HIS A 62 8.14 4.89 -7.13
C HIS A 62 7.63 6.32 -6.99
N GLY A 63 7.40 6.80 -5.76
CA GLY A 63 7.01 8.18 -5.49
C GLY A 63 8.08 9.19 -5.94
N VAL A 64 9.35 8.89 -5.66
CA VAL A 64 10.49 9.73 -6.10
C VAL A 64 10.58 9.71 -7.62
N VAL A 65 10.60 8.53 -8.25
CA VAL A 65 10.69 8.39 -9.72
C VAL A 65 9.56 9.14 -10.43
N ARG A 66 8.31 9.00 -9.95
CA ARG A 66 7.16 9.73 -10.50
C ARG A 66 7.35 11.24 -10.35
N LYS A 67 7.78 11.72 -9.19
CA LYS A 67 8.02 13.15 -8.98
C LYS A 67 9.09 13.68 -9.93
N GLU A 68 10.16 12.93 -10.18
CA GLU A 68 11.19 13.34 -11.14
C GLU A 68 10.68 13.36 -12.60
N LEU A 69 9.83 12.40 -13.00
CA LEU A 69 9.27 12.32 -14.36
C LEU A 69 8.22 13.42 -14.67
N PHE A 70 7.40 13.81 -13.70
CA PHE A 70 6.28 14.74 -13.90
C PHE A 70 6.55 16.17 -13.38
N LYS A 71 7.81 16.50 -13.05
CA LYS A 71 8.21 17.87 -12.64
C LYS A 71 7.96 18.94 -13.71
N ASP A 72 7.91 18.54 -14.99
CA ASP A 72 7.79 19.48 -16.11
C ASP A 72 6.39 19.53 -16.76
N THR A 73 5.42 18.75 -16.28
CA THR A 73 4.02 18.84 -16.75
C THR A 73 3.17 19.58 -15.73
N ALA A 74 3.37 20.89 -15.61
CA ALA A 74 2.32 21.75 -15.07
C ALA A 74 1.11 21.64 -16.00
N PRO A 75 -0.13 21.43 -15.51
CA PRO A 75 -1.29 21.63 -16.34
C PRO A 75 -1.32 23.12 -16.69
N THR A 76 -1.01 23.45 -17.94
CA THR A 76 -1.28 24.79 -18.46
C THR A 76 -2.79 24.98 -18.38
N PRO A 77 -3.32 25.97 -17.65
CA PRO A 77 -4.72 26.34 -17.80
C PRO A 77 -4.84 27.07 -19.15
N GLN A 78 -4.81 26.31 -20.25
CA GLN A 78 -5.06 26.85 -21.58
C GLN A 78 -6.50 26.52 -21.96
N ASN A 79 -7.28 27.60 -21.98
CA ASN A 79 -8.68 27.74 -22.37
C ASN A 79 -9.72 27.45 -21.28
N ALA A 80 -10.09 28.54 -20.61
CA ALA A 80 -11.38 28.68 -19.98
C ALA A 80 -12.49 28.57 -21.03
N GLU A 81 -13.49 27.74 -20.75
CA GLU A 81 -14.88 28.11 -20.99
C GLU A 81 -15.64 27.80 -19.69
N PRO A 82 -16.31 28.78 -19.06
CA PRO A 82 -17.22 28.46 -17.96
C PRO A 82 -18.30 27.51 -18.51
N PRO A 83 -18.70 26.48 -17.75
CA PRO A 83 -19.79 25.61 -18.18
C PRO A 83 -21.00 26.49 -18.47
N SER A 84 -21.42 26.52 -19.74
CA SER A 84 -22.66 27.16 -20.16
C SER A 84 -23.78 26.64 -19.28
N LEU A 85 -24.35 27.52 -18.45
CA LEU A 85 -25.55 27.25 -17.67
C LEU A 85 -26.63 26.77 -18.64
N LEU A 86 -26.94 25.47 -18.60
CA LEU A 86 -28.13 24.96 -19.26
C LEU A 86 -29.34 25.74 -18.71
N PRO A 87 -30.31 26.14 -19.56
CA PRO A 87 -31.54 26.75 -19.07
C PRO A 87 -32.16 25.80 -18.04
N ALA A 88 -32.56 26.34 -16.89
CA ALA A 88 -33.24 25.57 -15.86
C ALA A 88 -34.39 24.77 -16.50
N PRO A 89 -34.57 23.48 -16.15
CA PRO A 89 -35.71 22.73 -16.65
C PRO A 89 -36.98 23.48 -16.24
N MET A 90 -37.80 23.81 -17.23
CA MET A 90 -39.13 24.35 -17.00
C MET A 90 -39.89 23.32 -16.17
N LEU A 91 -40.11 23.63 -14.89
CA LEU A 91 -41.00 22.86 -14.04
C LEU A 91 -42.39 22.86 -14.72
N PRO A 92 -43.01 21.69 -14.96
CA PRO A 92 -44.40 21.69 -15.37
C PRO A 92 -45.23 22.31 -14.25
N ASP A 93 -46.16 23.19 -14.64
CA ASP A 93 -47.13 23.77 -13.72
C ASP A 93 -47.77 22.66 -12.90
N VAL A 94 -47.83 22.89 -11.59
CA VAL A 94 -48.56 22.07 -10.63
C VAL A 94 -49.99 21.91 -11.17
N ILE A 95 -50.30 20.72 -11.69
CA ILE A 95 -51.69 20.34 -11.87
C ILE A 95 -52.19 19.98 -10.48
N ASP A 96 -52.91 20.93 -9.90
CA ASP A 96 -53.84 20.71 -8.80
C ASP A 96 -54.86 19.66 -9.28
N VAL A 97 -54.74 18.43 -8.78
CA VAL A 97 -55.86 17.48 -8.75
C VAL A 97 -56.10 17.12 -7.29
N GLN A 98 -56.91 17.98 -6.69
CA GLN A 98 -57.78 17.71 -5.56
C GLN A 98 -58.65 16.46 -5.81
N SER A 99 -59.00 15.78 -4.71
CA SER A 99 -60.09 14.77 -4.53
C SER A 99 -59.82 13.38 -5.12
N ASP A 100 -60.14 12.25 -4.48
CA ASP A 100 -60.99 11.98 -3.32
C ASP A 100 -60.67 10.54 -2.83
N THR A 101 -60.49 10.34 -1.53
CA THR A 101 -60.89 9.07 -0.87
C THR A 101 -62.43 8.99 -0.89
N PRO A 102 -63.12 7.82 -0.93
CA PRO A 102 -62.85 6.70 -0.02
C PRO A 102 -63.35 5.27 -0.42
N LYS A 103 -63.11 4.34 0.53
CA LYS A 103 -63.94 3.19 0.99
C LYS A 103 -63.72 1.77 0.45
N GLY A 104 -63.50 0.88 1.44
CA GLY A 104 -64.07 -0.48 1.53
C GLY A 104 -63.23 -1.55 0.83
N THR A 105 -62.87 -2.68 1.42
CA THR A 105 -63.55 -3.48 2.45
C THR A 105 -62.52 -4.30 3.21
#